data_AF-A0A258NKQ1-F1
#
_entry.id   AF-A0A258NKQ1-F1
#
_cell.length_a   1.000
_cell.length_b   1.000
_cell.length_c   1.000
_cell.angle_alpha   90.00
_cell.angle_beta   90.00
_cell.angle_gamma   90.00
#
_symmetry.space_group_name_H-M   'P 1'
#
loop_
_entity.id
_entity.type
_entity.pdbx_description
1 polymer ?
#
loop_
_entity_poly.entity_id
_entity_poly.type
_entity_poly.pdbx_seq_one_letter_code
_entity_poly.pdbx_strand_id
1 'polypeptide(L)'
;AVIFSEGLAHYRDLLEPGTPILMMVNAELQGEDVRVRIQTCERLDAATAKHHKTLRIFVQSVDPLEGIAKRLSGGKGDGEVSLILMMDQGKAEVEIRLDGRYPVSPQIAGALKAIPGVVAVEAA
;
A
#
# COMPACT_ATOMS: atom_id res chain seq x y z
N ALA A 1 9.23 -9.97 23.69
CA ALA A 1 10.29 -10.28 22.71
C ALA A 1 11.56 -9.54 23.10
N VAL A 2 12.73 -10.03 22.72
CA VAL A 2 14.02 -9.38 23.00
C VAL A 2 14.69 -8.94 21.71
N ILE A 3 15.49 -7.88 21.78
CA ILE A 3 16.35 -7.41 20.69
C ILE A 3 17.77 -7.24 21.24
N PHE A 4 18.78 -7.57 20.44
CA PHE A 4 20.17 -7.35 20.83
C PHE A 4 20.50 -5.85 20.84
N SER A 5 21.52 -5.46 21.61
CA SER A 5 21.95 -4.06 21.76
C SER A 5 22.23 -3.37 20.43
N GLU A 6 22.82 -4.07 19.48
CA GLU A 6 23.07 -3.58 18.11
C GLU A 6 21.76 -3.24 17.37
N GLY A 7 20.78 -4.15 17.38
CA GLY A 7 19.46 -3.90 16.80
C GLY A 7 18.72 -2.80 17.55
N LEU A 8 18.81 -2.74 18.87
CA LEU A 8 18.20 -1.68 19.67
C LEU A 8 18.78 -0.31 19.33
N ALA A 9 20.09 -0.21 19.09
CA ALA A 9 20.72 1.04 18.69
C ALA A 9 20.21 1.52 17.32
N HIS A 10 19.90 0.60 16.41
CA HIS A 10 19.40 0.93 15.08
C HIS A 10 17.90 1.25 15.04
N TYR A 11 17.09 0.56 15.85
CA TYR A 11 15.63 0.63 15.78
C TYR A 11 14.97 1.35 16.96
N ARG A 12 15.74 1.95 17.89
CA ARG A 12 15.21 2.59 19.10
C ARG A 12 14.03 3.51 18.81
N ASP A 13 14.19 4.42 17.86
CA ASP A 13 13.19 5.44 17.53
C ASP A 13 11.91 4.81 16.95
N LEU A 14 12.01 3.66 16.29
CA LEU A 14 10.86 2.91 15.80
C LEU A 14 10.15 2.10 16.89
N LEU A 15 10.85 1.79 17.99
CA LEU A 15 10.37 1.00 19.12
C LEU A 15 9.79 1.87 20.25
N GLU A 16 9.45 3.13 19.96
CA GLU A 16 8.71 3.99 20.87
C GLU A 16 7.20 3.73 20.80
N PRO A 17 6.47 3.79 21.93
CA PRO A 17 5.02 3.66 21.94
C PRO A 17 4.34 4.65 20.98
N GLY A 18 3.31 4.18 20.27
CA GLY A 18 2.56 4.99 19.31
C GLY A 18 3.07 4.91 17.87
N THR A 19 4.22 4.27 17.63
CA THR A 19 4.73 4.05 16.26
C THR A 19 4.23 2.71 15.71
N PRO A 20 3.40 2.71 14.65
CA PRO A 20 3.00 1.47 13.99
C PRO A 20 4.17 0.89 13.18
N ILE A 21 4.54 -0.35 13.48
CA ILE A 21 5.70 -1.04 12.88
C ILE A 21 5.35 -2.44 12.40
N LEU A 22 6.06 -2.88 11.36
CA LEU A 22 6.18 -4.29 10.97
C LEU A 22 7.47 -4.85 11.57
N MET A 23 7.39 -6.01 12.21
CA MET A 23 8.54 -6.68 12.81
C MET A 23 8.71 -8.10 12.27
N MET A 24 9.94 -8.42 11.88
CA MET A 24 10.36 -9.80 11.64
C MET A 24 10.90 -10.38 12.94
N VAL A 25 10.38 -11.54 13.36
CA VAL A 25 10.80 -12.19 14.60
C VAL A 25 11.15 -13.66 14.36
N ASN A 26 12.17 -14.13 15.06
CA ASN A 26 12.40 -15.55 15.26
C ASN A 26 11.72 -15.98 16.56
N ALA A 27 10.94 -17.05 16.50
CA ALA A 27 10.35 -17.69 17.67
C ALA A 27 10.93 -19.09 17.82
N GLU A 28 11.52 -19.37 18.98
CA GLU A 28 12.06 -20.69 19.31
C GLU A 28 11.32 -21.24 20.55
N LEU A 29 10.96 -22.51 20.51
CA LEU A 29 10.41 -23.23 21.66
C LEU A 29 11.54 -23.73 22.54
N GLN A 30 11.47 -23.42 23.83
CA GLN A 30 12.41 -23.89 24.83
C GLN A 30 11.64 -24.57 25.97
N GLY A 31 11.39 -25.87 25.82
CA GLY A 31 10.43 -26.59 26.68
C GLY A 31 9.01 -26.13 26.36
N GLU A 32 8.33 -25.55 27.36
CA GLU A 32 6.98 -24.99 27.21
C GLU A 32 6.97 -23.49 26.93
N ASP A 33 8.12 -22.81 27.06
CA ASP A 33 8.24 -21.37 26.83
C ASP A 33 8.53 -21.02 25.36
N VAL A 34 7.94 -19.93 24.87
CA VAL A 34 8.23 -19.37 23.54
C VAL A 34 9.17 -18.18 23.68
N ARG A 35 10.38 -18.31 23.16
CA ARG A 35 11.37 -17.23 23.13
C ARG A 35 11.32 -16.50 21.79
N VAL A 36 10.84 -15.26 21.83
CA VAL A 36 10.74 -14.40 20.65
C VAL A 36 11.90 -13.42 20.59
N ARG A 37 12.64 -13.42 19.47
CA ARG A 37 13.74 -12.49 19.18
C ARG A 37 13.42 -11.66 17.94
N ILE A 38 13.56 -10.35 18.06
CA ILE A 38 13.34 -9.40 16.96
C ILE A 38 14.57 -9.42 16.04
N GLN A 39 14.34 -9.54 14.73
CA GLN A 39 15.38 -9.47 13.70
C GLN A 39 15.42 -8.09 13.05
N THR A 40 14.27 -7.59 12.59
CA THR A 40 14.16 -6.29 11.92
C THR A 40 12.87 -5.58 12.32
N CYS A 41 12.91 -4.25 12.24
CA CYS A 41 11.76 -3.38 12.41
C CYS A 41 11.73 -2.37 11.27
N GLU A 42 10.56 -2.11 10.72
CA GLU A 42 10.33 -0.97 9.84
C GLU A 42 8.95 -0.36 10.08
N ARG A 43 8.75 0.90 9.71
CA ARG A 43 7.43 1.54 9.83
C ARG A 43 6.41 0.78 9.00
N LEU A 44 5.23 0.58 9.56
CA LEU A 44 4.14 -0.11 8.86
C LEU A 44 3.84 0.56 7.52
N ASP A 45 3.74 1.90 7.48
CA ASP A 45 3.50 2.65 6.24
C ASP A 45 4.56 2.37 5.16
N ALA A 46 5.83 2.26 5.55
CA ALA A 46 6.94 1.99 4.63
C ALA A 46 6.92 0.54 4.12
N ALA A 47 6.57 -0.42 4.99
CA ALA A 47 6.35 -1.80 4.58
C ALA A 47 5.16 -1.94 3.62
N THR A 48 4.03 -1.29 3.93
CA THR A 48 2.84 -1.29 3.08
C THR A 48 3.14 -0.73 1.69
N ALA A 49 3.94 0.35 1.59
CA ALA A 49 4.37 0.91 0.31
C ALA A 49 5.23 -0.06 -0.54
N LYS A 50 5.96 -0.98 0.09
CA LYS A 50 6.75 -2.00 -0.62
C LYS A 50 5.86 -3.11 -1.22
N HIS A 51 4.71 -3.38 -0.63
CA HIS A 51 3.87 -4.53 -0.98
C HIS A 51 2.64 -4.17 -1.82
N HIS A 52 1.98 -3.03 -1.55
CA HIS A 52 0.82 -2.57 -2.33
C HIS A 52 1.26 -1.55 -3.38
N LYS A 53 1.78 -2.08 -4.48
CA LYS A 53 2.17 -1.26 -5.62
C LYS A 53 1.11 -1.21 -6.70
N THR A 54 -0.06 -1.82 -6.51
CA THR A 54 -1.09 -1.87 -7.55
C THR A 54 -2.35 -1.14 -7.09
N LEU A 55 -2.81 -0.16 -7.88
CA LEU A 55 -4.10 0.49 -7.67
C LEU A 55 -5.08 0.08 -8.77
N ARG A 56 -6.28 -0.35 -8.38
CA ARG A 56 -7.41 -0.61 -9.27
C ARG A 56 -8.43 0.50 -9.10
N ILE A 57 -8.72 1.25 -10.16
CA ILE A 57 -9.62 2.40 -10.15
C ILE A 57 -10.87 2.03 -10.96
N PHE A 58 -12.01 1.95 -10.30
CA PHE A 58 -13.28 1.57 -10.90
C PHE A 58 -14.04 2.81 -11.37
N VAL A 59 -14.45 2.82 -12.64
CA VAL A 59 -15.19 3.91 -13.28
C VAL A 59 -16.36 3.37 -14.08
N GLN A 60 -17.40 4.19 -14.28
CA GLN A 60 -18.58 3.85 -15.10
C GLN A 60 -18.64 4.61 -16.43
N SER A 61 -17.82 5.64 -16.59
CA SER A 61 -17.74 6.47 -17.80
C SER A 61 -16.32 7.01 -17.99
N VAL A 62 -16.12 7.72 -19.10
CA VAL A 62 -14.84 8.36 -19.45
C VAL A 62 -14.65 9.74 -18.79
N ASP A 63 -15.69 10.29 -18.17
CA ASP A 63 -15.68 11.63 -17.56
C ASP A 63 -14.59 11.84 -16.49
N PRO A 64 -14.29 10.88 -15.58
CA PRO A 64 -13.28 11.11 -14.53
C PRO A 64 -11.84 11.00 -15.03
N LEU A 65 -11.59 10.58 -16.28
CA LEU A 65 -10.25 10.22 -16.76
C LEU A 65 -9.25 11.38 -16.69
N GLU A 66 -9.68 12.61 -17.01
CA GLU A 66 -8.80 13.78 -16.92
C GLU A 66 -8.41 14.10 -15.47
N GLY A 67 -9.37 13.95 -14.55
CA GLY A 67 -9.13 14.12 -13.12
C GLY A 67 -8.15 13.07 -12.58
N ILE A 68 -8.32 11.81 -12.99
CA ILE A 68 -7.45 10.70 -12.62
C ILE A 68 -6.02 10.97 -13.13
N ALA A 69 -5.88 11.33 -14.41
CA ALA A 69 -4.59 11.63 -15.02
C ALA A 69 -3.84 12.75 -14.26
N LYS A 70 -4.53 13.84 -13.89
CA LYS A 70 -3.94 14.95 -13.10
C LYS A 70 -3.49 14.53 -11.71
N ARG A 71 -4.14 13.55 -11.08
CA ARG A 71 -3.72 13.02 -9.77
C ARG A 71 -2.53 12.08 -9.88
N LEU A 72 -2.41 11.36 -10.99
CA LEU A 72 -1.32 10.44 -11.27
C LEU A 72 -0.07 11.14 -11.84
N SER A 73 -0.18 12.38 -12.33
CA SER A 73 0.93 13.13 -12.95
C SER A 73 2.00 13.64 -11.97
N GLY A 74 1.90 13.32 -10.68
CA GLY A 74 2.74 13.86 -9.60
C GLY A 74 4.22 13.43 -9.58
N GLY A 75 4.68 12.61 -10.53
CA GLY A 75 6.10 12.22 -10.65
C GLY A 75 6.30 10.74 -10.99
N LYS A 76 7.56 10.29 -11.02
CA LYS A 76 7.90 8.87 -11.17
C LYS A 76 7.62 8.15 -9.85
N GLY A 77 6.66 7.24 -9.86
CA GLY A 77 6.49 6.26 -8.79
C GLY A 77 6.97 4.88 -9.20
N ASP A 78 6.68 3.88 -8.38
CA ASP A 78 6.99 2.47 -8.62
C ASP A 78 5.74 1.58 -8.69
N GLY A 79 4.55 2.19 -8.63
CA GLY A 79 3.27 1.50 -8.68
C GLY A 79 2.70 1.27 -10.08
N GLU A 80 1.86 0.26 -10.19
CA GLU A 80 1.06 -0.11 -11.35
C GLU A 80 -0.38 0.36 -11.11
N VAL A 81 -1.04 0.80 -12.18
CA VAL A 81 -2.42 1.28 -12.10
C VAL A 81 -3.24 0.57 -13.16
N SER A 82 -4.37 0.01 -12.76
CA SER A 82 -5.40 -0.52 -13.65
C SER A 82 -6.66 0.33 -13.57
N LEU A 83 -7.21 0.69 -14.72
CA LEU A 83 -8.56 1.25 -14.84
C LEU A 83 -9.53 0.10 -15.09
N ILE A 84 -10.61 0.04 -14.33
CA ILE A 84 -11.67 -0.95 -14.51
C ILE A 84 -12.92 -0.21 -14.94
N LEU A 85 -13.28 -0.37 -16.21
CA LEU A 85 -14.51 0.17 -16.76
C LEU A 85 -15.64 -0.83 -16.53
N MET A 86 -16.59 -0.45 -15.68
CA MET A 86 -17.80 -1.22 -15.46
C MET A 86 -18.83 -0.88 -16.54
N MET A 87 -19.15 -1.87 -17.37
CA MET A 87 -20.16 -1.77 -18.41
C MET A 87 -21.46 -2.47 -17.98
N ASP A 88 -22.55 -2.19 -18.68
CA ASP A 88 -23.85 -2.87 -18.50
C ASP A 88 -24.33 -2.92 -17.04
N GLN A 89 -24.15 -1.82 -16.29
CA GLN A 89 -24.45 -1.73 -14.86
C GLN A 89 -23.70 -2.76 -13.99
N GLY A 90 -22.45 -3.06 -14.34
CA GLY A 90 -21.59 -3.99 -13.60
C GLY A 90 -21.72 -5.46 -14.03
N LYS A 91 -22.40 -5.73 -15.14
CA LYS A 91 -22.48 -7.10 -15.71
C LYS A 91 -21.25 -7.50 -16.52
N ALA A 92 -20.47 -6.51 -16.95
CA ALA A 92 -19.20 -6.72 -17.64
C ALA A 92 -18.16 -5.73 -17.13
N GLU A 93 -16.92 -6.18 -17.05
CA GLU A 93 -15.79 -5.35 -16.65
C GLU A 93 -14.69 -5.43 -17.73
N VAL A 94 -14.12 -4.28 -18.06
CA VAL A 94 -12.92 -4.21 -18.89
C VAL A 94 -11.81 -3.63 -18.04
N GLU A 95 -10.78 -4.44 -17.80
CA GLU A 95 -9.56 -4.00 -17.13
C GLU A 95 -8.53 -3.50 -18.16
N ILE A 96 -8.07 -2.28 -17.96
CA ILE A 96 -7.02 -1.64 -18.75
C ILE A 96 -5.88 -1.32 -17.79
N ARG A 97 -4.81 -2.11 -17.86
CA ARG A 97 -3.56 -1.81 -17.20
C ARG A 97 -2.89 -0.63 -17.91
N LEU A 98 -2.58 0.43 -17.16
CA LEU A 98 -1.86 1.58 -17.69
C LEU A 98 -0.38 1.25 -17.86
N ASP A 99 0.19 1.69 -18.98
CA ASP A 99 1.62 1.60 -19.19
C ASP A 99 2.38 2.56 -18.28
N GLY A 100 3.55 2.12 -17.81
CA GLY A 100 4.45 2.90 -16.97
C GLY A 100 4.34 2.62 -15.49
N ARG A 101 4.87 3.56 -14.69
CA ARG A 101 4.89 3.48 -13.22
C ARG A 101 4.39 4.79 -12.63
N TYR A 102 3.52 4.68 -11.64
CA TYR A 102 2.78 5.80 -11.07
C TYR A 102 3.04 5.90 -9.57
N PRO A 103 2.96 7.11 -8.99
CA PRO A 103 2.99 7.27 -7.55
C PRO A 103 1.71 6.67 -6.97
N VAL A 104 1.86 5.65 -6.14
CA VAL A 104 0.74 5.00 -5.45
C VAL A 104 0.94 5.15 -3.95
N SER A 105 -0.06 5.68 -3.26
CA SER A 105 -0.06 5.84 -1.82
C SER A 105 -1.51 5.90 -1.31
N PRO A 106 -1.75 5.66 -0.01
CA PRO A 106 -3.07 5.83 0.58
C PRO A 106 -3.65 7.24 0.36
N GLN A 107 -2.81 8.28 0.39
CA GLN A 107 -3.24 9.66 0.14
C GLN A 107 -3.69 9.86 -1.31
N ILE A 108 -2.96 9.29 -2.28
CA ILE A 108 -3.33 9.36 -3.70
C ILE A 108 -4.61 8.55 -3.95
N ALA A 109 -4.74 7.36 -3.37
CA ALA A 109 -5.96 6.55 -3.46
C ALA A 109 -7.19 7.29 -2.89
N GLY A 110 -7.04 7.95 -1.74
CA GLY A 110 -8.09 8.79 -1.17
C GLY A 110 -8.48 9.98 -2.06
N ALA A 111 -7.49 10.65 -2.67
CA ALA A 111 -7.75 11.75 -3.59
C ALA A 111 -8.42 11.31 -4.90
N LEU A 112 -8.06 10.13 -5.41
CA LEU A 112 -8.69 9.52 -6.59
C LEU A 112 -10.15 9.17 -6.31
N LYS A 113 -10.45 8.61 -5.14
CA LYS A 113 -11.82 8.27 -4.72
C LYS A 113 -12.74 9.49 -4.60
N ALA A 114 -12.19 10.69 -4.38
CA ALA A 114 -12.95 11.93 -4.30
C ALA A 114 -13.34 12.51 -5.67
N ILE A 115 -12.85 11.95 -6.78
CA ILE A 115 -13.17 12.44 -8.13
C ILE A 115 -14.60 11.98 -8.50
N PRO A 116 -15.50 12.89 -8.92
CA PRO A 116 -16.81 12.51 -9.42
C PRO A 116 -16.72 11.53 -10.58
N GLY A 117 -17.44 10.40 -10.49
CA GLY A 117 -17.40 9.33 -11.49
C GLY A 117 -16.43 8.18 -11.18
N VAL A 118 -15.57 8.32 -10.17
CA VAL A 118 -14.83 7.20 -9.58
C VAL A 118 -15.73 6.48 -8.58
N VAL A 119 -15.93 5.19 -8.79
CA VAL A 119 -16.81 4.36 -7.95
C VAL A 119 -16.04 3.78 -6.77
N ALA A 120 -14.85 3.25 -7.04
CA ALA A 120 -13.99 2.66 -6.02
C ALA A 120 -12.53 2.77 -6.42
N VAL A 121 -11.67 2.74 -5.40
CA VAL A 121 -10.23 2.62 -5.55
C VAL A 121 -9.77 1.54 -4.58
N GLU A 122 -9.15 0.51 -5.11
CA GLU A 122 -8.67 -0.64 -4.34
C GLU A 122 -7.15 -0.77 -4.47
N ALA A 123 -6.48 -1.04 -3.35
CA ALA A 123 -5.09 -1.48 -3.36
C ALA A 123 -5.09 -3.01 -3.52
N ALA A 124 -4.41 -3.51 -4.56
CA ALA A 124 -4.20 -4.93 -4.80
C ALA A 124 -2.87 -5.41 -4.23
#